data_AF-A0A918SU19-F1
#
_entry.id   AF-A0A918SU19-F1
#
_cell.length_a   1.000
_cell.length_b   1.000
_cell.length_c   1.000
_cell.angle_alpha   90.00
_cell.angle_beta   90.00
_cell.angle_gamma   90.00
#
_symmetry.space_group_name_H-M   'P 1'
#
loop_
_entity.id
_entity.type
_entity.pdbx_description
1 polymer ?
#
loop_
_entity_poly.entity_id
_entity_poly.type
_entity_poly.pdbx_seq_one_letter_code
_entity_poly.pdbx_strand_id
1 'polypeptide(L)'
;MRAQFVLSEIGVGLRRNLTMTFAVIVSVALSLALFGGALLMREQVSTMKDYWYDKVNVSIFLCNKTDASASSKCAKGAVTTQQREQIQADLKKMDIVENVIHETAEEAFKHYKEQYGDTAIASVITPDQMQESVRVKLKDPEKYKVVATAFAGRDGVESVQDQRSILETLFNMMRSVNYAAVALMLLMLVIALMLIINTVRVSAFSRRRETGIMRLVGASSFYIQMPFIMEAAFSGLVGGAFACVLLVAGRYFLVDHGLNLAEQMPLVNFIGWDVVLAQLPLVIVIGLLMPSVAAFIALRKYLKV
;
A
#
# COMPACT_ATOMS: atom_id res chain seq x y z
N MET A 1 -44.59 -9.89 13.47
CA MET A 1 -45.21 -10.21 12.15
C MET A 1 -44.86 -9.22 11.02
N ARG A 2 -43.64 -8.66 10.93
CA ARG A 2 -43.30 -7.72 9.83
C ARG A 2 -42.05 -8.06 9.01
N ALA A 3 -41.12 -8.88 9.53
CA ALA A 3 -39.90 -9.24 8.81
C ALA A 3 -40.14 -10.20 7.62
N GLN A 4 -40.99 -11.23 7.80
CA GLN A 4 -41.34 -12.16 6.71
C GLN A 4 -42.08 -11.48 5.56
N PHE A 5 -42.97 -10.51 5.86
CA PHE A 5 -43.66 -9.75 4.83
C PHE A 5 -42.67 -8.91 4.02
N VAL A 6 -41.80 -8.14 4.68
CA VAL A 6 -40.75 -7.34 4.03
C VAL A 6 -39.80 -8.22 3.20
N LEU A 7 -39.36 -9.37 3.72
CA LEU A 7 -38.51 -10.32 2.99
C LEU A 7 -39.21 -10.93 1.78
N SER A 8 -40.50 -11.26 1.89
CA SER A 8 -41.30 -11.79 0.77
C SER A 8 -41.51 -10.75 -0.33
N GLU A 9 -41.70 -9.48 0.05
CA GLU A 9 -41.89 -8.36 -0.86
C GLU A 9 -40.58 -7.99 -1.58
N ILE A 10 -39.43 -8.11 -0.88
CA ILE A 10 -38.09 -8.03 -1.49
C ILE A 10 -37.91 -9.12 -2.55
N GLY A 11 -38.25 -10.38 -2.23
CA GLY A 11 -38.12 -11.50 -3.17
C GLY A 11 -38.97 -11.32 -4.43
N VAL A 12 -40.22 -10.88 -4.29
CA VAL A 12 -41.12 -10.58 -5.42
C VAL A 12 -40.63 -9.36 -6.20
N GLY A 13 -40.14 -8.32 -5.52
CA GLY A 13 -39.58 -7.11 -6.12
C GLY A 13 -38.32 -7.35 -6.95
N LEU A 14 -37.39 -8.17 -6.44
CA LEU A 14 -36.20 -8.62 -7.17
C LEU A 14 -36.59 -9.44 -8.41
N ARG A 15 -37.52 -10.39 -8.26
CA ARG A 15 -37.90 -11.30 -9.35
C ARG A 15 -38.60 -10.56 -10.50
N ARG A 16 -39.37 -9.49 -10.19
CA ARG A 16 -40.07 -8.68 -11.19
C ARG A 16 -39.17 -7.70 -11.95
N ASN A 17 -37.95 -7.44 -11.47
CA ASN A 17 -37.00 -6.50 -12.07
C ASN A 17 -35.57 -7.06 -12.15
N LEU A 18 -35.45 -8.37 -12.40
CA LEU A 18 -34.19 -9.12 -12.37
C LEU A 18 -33.08 -8.51 -13.21
N THR A 19 -33.41 -7.96 -14.38
CA THR A 19 -32.42 -7.37 -15.29
C THR A 19 -31.75 -6.14 -14.68
N MET A 20 -32.52 -5.26 -14.04
CA MET A 20 -32.02 -4.07 -13.37
C MET A 20 -31.21 -4.44 -12.12
N THR A 21 -31.71 -5.37 -11.30
CA THR A 21 -30.97 -5.82 -10.11
C THR A 21 -29.67 -6.53 -10.48
N PHE A 22 -29.68 -7.36 -11.53
CA PHE A 22 -28.48 -8.03 -12.03
C PHE A 22 -27.44 -7.03 -12.56
N ALA A 23 -27.88 -6.02 -13.33
CA ALA A 23 -26.99 -4.96 -13.81
C ALA A 23 -26.33 -4.19 -12.65
N VAL A 24 -27.05 -3.93 -11.56
CA VAL A 24 -26.48 -3.32 -10.35
C VAL A 24 -25.48 -4.25 -9.67
N ILE A 25 -25.80 -5.53 -9.51
CA ILE A 25 -24.89 -6.50 -8.89
C ILE A 25 -23.57 -6.56 -9.66
N VAL A 26 -23.62 -6.69 -10.99
CA VAL A 26 -22.41 -6.77 -11.82
C VAL A 26 -21.60 -5.47 -11.76
N SER A 27 -22.25 -4.32 -11.91
CA SER A 27 -21.54 -3.03 -11.88
C SER A 27 -20.92 -2.72 -10.52
N VAL A 28 -21.61 -3.06 -9.42
CA VAL A 28 -21.07 -2.94 -8.06
C VAL A 28 -19.95 -3.94 -7.83
N ALA A 29 -20.10 -5.19 -8.28
CA ALA A 29 -19.05 -6.21 -8.18
C ALA A 29 -17.76 -5.77 -8.88
N LEU A 30 -17.85 -5.28 -10.11
CA LEU A 30 -16.69 -4.79 -10.86
C LEU A 30 -16.03 -3.59 -10.18
N SER A 31 -16.83 -2.62 -9.72
CA SER A 31 -16.31 -1.43 -9.04
C SER A 31 -15.64 -1.78 -7.70
N LEU A 32 -16.23 -2.69 -6.92
CA LEU A 32 -15.67 -3.17 -5.66
C LEU A 32 -14.44 -4.07 -5.87
N ALA A 33 -14.40 -4.86 -6.95
CA ALA A 33 -13.23 -5.65 -7.30
C ALA A 33 -12.05 -4.74 -7.69
N LEU A 34 -12.28 -3.68 -8.45
CA LEU A 34 -11.24 -2.70 -8.77
C LEU A 34 -10.81 -1.88 -7.53
N PHE A 35 -11.76 -1.51 -6.67
CA PHE A 35 -11.46 -0.89 -5.38
C PHE A 35 -10.57 -1.80 -4.50
N GLY A 36 -10.97 -3.06 -4.33
CA GLY A 36 -10.20 -4.04 -3.57
C GLY A 36 -8.85 -4.36 -4.21
N GLY A 37 -8.79 -4.41 -5.54
CA GLY A 37 -7.53 -4.59 -6.27
C GLY A 37 -6.57 -3.43 -6.07
N ALA A 38 -7.07 -2.19 -6.11
CA ALA A 38 -6.27 -1.01 -5.78
C ALA A 38 -5.80 -1.00 -4.32
N LEU A 39 -6.63 -1.49 -3.39
CA LEU A 39 -6.27 -1.65 -1.99
C LEU A 39 -5.14 -2.68 -1.82
N LEU A 40 -5.25 -3.85 -2.45
CA LEU A 40 -4.19 -4.87 -2.44
C LEU A 40 -2.92 -4.39 -3.11
N MET A 41 -3.02 -3.64 -4.21
CA MET A 41 -1.86 -3.04 -4.87
C MET A 41 -1.14 -2.06 -3.94
N ARG A 42 -1.89 -1.27 -3.16
CA ARG A 42 -1.33 -0.36 -2.16
C ARG A 42 -0.56 -1.13 -1.07
N GLU A 43 -1.12 -2.22 -0.57
CA GLU A 43 -0.44 -3.11 0.39
C GLU A 43 0.81 -3.73 -0.22
N GLN A 44 0.74 -4.22 -1.45
CA GLN A 44 1.88 -4.76 -2.19
C GLN A 44 3.04 -3.77 -2.32
N VAL A 45 2.73 -2.51 -2.61
CA VAL A 45 3.73 -1.44 -2.64
C VAL A 45 4.31 -1.18 -1.24
N SER A 46 3.50 -1.24 -0.18
CA SER A 46 3.97 -1.06 1.20
C SER A 46 4.91 -2.19 1.61
N THR A 47 4.51 -3.45 1.44
CA THR A 47 5.35 -4.62 1.74
C THR A 47 6.67 -4.57 0.99
N MET A 48 6.65 -4.14 -0.28
CA MET A 48 7.86 -3.97 -1.06
C MET A 48 8.74 -2.86 -0.51
N LYS A 49 8.16 -1.70 -0.18
CA LYS A 49 8.88 -0.57 0.42
C LYS A 49 9.56 -0.99 1.72
N ASP A 50 8.85 -1.71 2.58
CA ASP A 50 9.34 -2.16 3.89
C ASP A 50 10.48 -3.20 3.73
N TYR A 51 10.36 -4.12 2.77
CA TYR A 51 11.42 -5.08 2.45
C TYR A 51 12.75 -4.40 2.08
N TRP A 52 12.70 -3.36 1.25
CA TRP A 52 13.89 -2.61 0.87
C TRP A 52 14.38 -1.70 2.00
N TYR A 53 13.47 -1.15 2.80
CA TYR A 53 13.82 -0.33 3.96
C TYR A 53 14.58 -1.09 5.04
N ASP A 54 14.24 -2.36 5.26
CA ASP A 54 14.96 -3.20 6.23
C ASP A 54 16.42 -3.48 5.81
N LYS A 55 16.70 -3.47 4.50
CA LYS A 55 18.04 -3.72 3.94
C LYS A 55 18.91 -2.48 3.77
N VAL A 56 18.30 -1.29 3.77
CA VAL A 56 19.01 -0.03 3.56
C VAL A 56 19.73 0.40 4.84
N ASN A 57 21.03 0.61 4.73
CA ASN A 57 21.87 1.18 5.79
C ASN A 57 22.53 2.48 5.32
N VAL A 58 22.78 3.38 6.27
CA VAL A 58 23.64 4.54 6.04
C VAL A 58 25.07 4.13 6.36
N SER A 59 25.96 4.18 5.38
CA SER A 59 27.37 3.84 5.56
C SER A 59 28.20 5.11 5.72
N ILE A 60 28.83 5.27 6.88
CA ILE A 60 29.78 6.34 7.15
C ILE A 60 31.19 5.78 6.96
N PHE A 61 31.86 6.17 5.88
CA PHE A 61 33.22 5.76 5.59
C PHE A 61 34.22 6.63 6.35
N LEU A 62 35.16 5.98 7.03
CA LEU A 62 36.20 6.61 7.82
C LEU A 62 37.49 6.75 6.99
N CYS A 63 38.23 7.82 7.24
CA CYS A 63 39.48 8.09 6.54
C CYS A 63 40.52 6.98 6.77
N ASN A 64 41.12 6.47 5.70
CA ASN A 64 42.26 5.54 5.78
C ASN A 64 43.62 6.26 5.48
N LYS A 65 44.72 5.50 5.48
CA LYS A 65 46.08 6.04 5.25
C LYS A 65 46.30 6.53 3.81
N THR A 66 45.64 5.90 2.85
CA THR A 66 45.73 6.18 1.42
C THR A 66 44.90 7.41 1.04
N ASP A 67 43.77 7.61 1.73
CA ASP A 67 42.82 8.71 1.52
C ASP A 67 43.37 10.06 1.99
N ALA A 68 44.35 10.05 2.90
CA ALA A 68 45.02 11.25 3.38
C ALA A 68 45.70 12.05 2.26
N SER A 69 46.12 11.36 1.21
CA SER A 69 46.72 11.91 -0.01
C SER A 69 45.70 12.24 -1.11
N ALA A 70 44.49 11.68 -1.05
CA ALA A 70 43.50 11.73 -2.14
C ALA A 70 42.29 12.65 -1.83
N SER A 71 41.93 12.85 -0.57
CA SER A 71 40.77 13.65 -0.18
C SER A 71 41.15 14.76 0.82
N SER A 72 40.70 15.99 0.56
CA SER A 72 40.94 17.13 1.45
C SER A 72 40.30 16.97 2.84
N LYS A 73 39.28 16.13 2.93
CA LYS A 73 38.58 15.79 4.19
C LYS A 73 39.39 14.87 5.11
N CYS A 74 40.28 14.06 4.53
CA CYS A 74 41.15 13.14 5.26
C CYS A 74 42.59 13.63 5.39
N ALA A 75 42.86 14.91 5.11
CA ALA A 75 44.20 15.49 5.18
C ALA A 75 44.89 15.33 6.55
N LYS A 76 44.13 15.09 7.62
CA LYS A 76 44.63 14.82 8.99
C LYS A 76 45.13 13.38 9.20
N GLY A 77 45.03 12.52 8.19
CA GLY A 77 45.44 11.12 8.25
C GLY A 77 44.30 10.16 8.59
N ALA A 78 44.67 8.90 8.85
CA ALA A 78 43.73 7.83 9.18
C ALA A 78 42.96 8.13 10.48
N VAL A 79 41.73 7.62 10.58
CA VAL A 79 40.87 7.80 11.75
C VAL A 79 41.54 7.24 13.03
N THR A 80 41.53 8.03 14.10
CA THR A 80 42.03 7.57 15.42
C THR A 80 40.97 6.74 16.15
N THR A 81 41.39 5.84 17.05
CA THR A 81 40.47 5.05 17.89
C THR A 81 39.51 5.93 18.68
N GLN A 82 40.00 7.04 19.24
CA GLN A 82 39.19 7.99 19.99
C GLN A 82 38.12 8.68 19.11
N GLN A 83 38.46 9.08 17.88
CA GLN A 83 37.49 9.66 16.95
C GLN A 83 36.42 8.64 16.56
N ARG A 84 36.81 7.39 16.30
CA ARG A 84 35.88 6.30 15.98
C ARG A 84 34.89 6.04 17.11
N GLU A 85 35.38 5.91 18.34
CA GLU A 85 34.53 5.70 19.51
C GLU A 85 33.57 6.87 19.74
N GLN A 86 34.04 8.11 19.54
CA GLN A 86 33.20 9.30 19.65
C GLN A 86 32.09 9.32 18.58
N ILE A 87 32.41 8.98 17.32
CA ILE A 87 31.44 8.87 16.23
C ILE A 87 30.37 7.84 16.58
N GLN A 88 30.78 6.65 17.04
CA GLN A 88 29.84 5.59 17.44
C GLN A 88 28.98 5.99 18.64
N ALA A 89 29.57 6.64 19.65
CA ALA A 89 28.84 7.11 20.82
C ALA A 89 27.80 8.17 20.46
N ASP A 90 28.15 9.10 19.57
CA ASP A 90 27.24 10.13 19.11
C ASP A 90 26.10 9.56 18.27
N LEU A 91 26.38 8.57 17.40
CA LEU A 91 25.34 7.85 16.66
C LEU A 91 24.38 7.13 17.60
N LYS A 92 24.89 6.47 18.64
CA LYS A 92 24.06 5.77 19.64
C LYS A 92 23.20 6.72 20.49
N LYS A 93 23.59 7.99 20.63
CA LYS A 93 22.80 9.02 21.33
C LYS A 93 21.64 9.56 20.48
N MET A 94 21.66 9.36 19.17
CA MET A 94 20.60 9.84 18.30
C MET A 94 19.39 8.92 18.37
N ASP A 95 18.22 9.45 18.75
CA ASP A 95 16.99 8.65 18.85
C ASP A 95 16.52 8.07 17.50
N ILE A 96 16.99 8.63 16.38
CA ILE A 96 16.66 8.12 15.04
C ILE A 96 17.42 6.85 14.64
N VAL A 97 18.44 6.45 15.42
CA VAL A 97 19.29 5.30 15.14
C VAL A 97 18.74 4.06 15.84
N GLU A 98 18.62 2.96 15.10
CA GLU A 98 18.19 1.65 15.60
C GLU A 98 19.40 0.80 15.97
N ASN A 99 20.38 0.71 15.05
CA ASN A 99 21.58 -0.09 15.26
C ASN A 99 22.81 0.55 14.61
N VAL A 100 23.98 0.34 15.21
CA VAL A 100 25.28 0.83 14.74
C VAL A 100 26.24 -0.34 14.71
N ILE A 101 26.70 -0.69 13.52
CA ILE A 101 27.65 -1.78 13.29
C ILE A 101 28.92 -1.16 12.71
N HIS A 102 30.05 -1.42 13.34
CA HIS A 102 31.35 -1.07 12.79
C HIS A 102 31.84 -2.23 11.93
N GLU A 103 32.28 -1.91 10.73
CA GLU A 103 32.93 -2.82 9.80
C GLU A 103 34.39 -2.40 9.65
N THR A 104 35.27 -3.33 10.00
CA THR A 104 36.71 -3.17 9.84
C THR A 104 37.13 -3.24 8.37
N ALA A 105 38.32 -2.72 8.05
CA ALA A 105 38.86 -2.78 6.70
C ALA A 105 39.05 -4.23 6.20
N GLU A 106 39.37 -5.15 7.12
CA GLU A 106 39.50 -6.58 6.84
C GLU A 106 38.16 -7.24 6.51
N GLU A 107 37.10 -6.92 7.26
CA GLU A 107 35.73 -7.39 6.97
C GLU A 107 35.20 -6.80 5.67
N ALA A 108 35.44 -5.50 5.43
CA ALA A 108 35.08 -4.85 4.17
C ALA A 108 35.80 -5.51 2.97
N PHE A 109 37.09 -5.84 3.12
CA PHE A 109 37.85 -6.57 2.10
C PHE A 109 37.28 -7.97 1.85
N LYS A 110 36.89 -8.68 2.91
CA LYS A 110 36.27 -10.00 2.79
C LYS A 110 34.95 -9.94 2.02
N HIS A 111 34.04 -9.04 2.40
CA HIS A 111 32.76 -8.86 1.70
C HIS A 111 32.96 -8.43 0.23
N TYR A 112 33.94 -7.56 -0.03
CA TYR A 112 34.28 -7.16 -1.39
C TYR A 112 34.77 -8.36 -2.22
N LYS A 113 35.62 -9.23 -1.67
CA LYS A 113 36.11 -10.42 -2.35
C LYS A 113 35.01 -11.46 -2.58
N GLU A 114 34.07 -11.60 -1.66
CA GLU A 114 32.90 -12.46 -1.83
C GLU A 114 31.99 -11.99 -2.98
N GLN A 115 31.85 -10.67 -3.15
CA GLN A 115 30.95 -10.10 -4.16
C GLN A 115 31.62 -9.87 -5.53
N TYR A 116 32.92 -9.58 -5.55
CA TYR A 116 33.67 -9.15 -6.75
C TYR A 116 34.93 -9.98 -7.03
N GLY A 117 35.12 -11.10 -6.33
CA GLY A 117 36.34 -11.93 -6.41
C GLY A 117 36.73 -12.40 -7.81
N ASP A 118 35.76 -12.52 -8.72
CA ASP A 118 35.97 -12.93 -10.11
C ASP A 118 36.39 -11.77 -11.04
N THR A 119 36.49 -10.54 -10.53
CA THR A 119 36.89 -9.37 -11.31
C THR A 119 38.40 -9.13 -11.23
N ALA A 120 39.01 -8.65 -12.32
CA ALA A 120 40.44 -8.33 -12.38
C ALA A 120 40.89 -7.22 -11.39
N ILE A 121 39.92 -6.50 -10.81
CA ILE A 121 40.16 -5.43 -9.83
C ILE A 121 40.34 -6.03 -8.41
N ALA A 122 39.68 -7.16 -8.11
CA ALA A 122 39.74 -7.79 -6.79
C ALA A 122 41.09 -8.46 -6.47
N SER A 123 41.93 -8.71 -7.47
CA SER A 123 43.28 -9.26 -7.31
C SER A 123 44.35 -8.22 -7.01
N VAL A 124 44.04 -6.92 -7.15
CA VAL A 124 45.00 -5.80 -7.00
C VAL A 124 44.77 -5.01 -5.70
N ILE A 125 43.56 -5.07 -5.14
CA ILE A 125 43.22 -4.38 -3.90
C ILE A 125 43.78 -5.14 -2.71
N THR A 126 44.45 -4.43 -1.80
CA THR A 126 44.93 -4.97 -0.53
C THR A 126 44.04 -4.53 0.64
N PRO A 127 44.00 -5.27 1.76
CA PRO A 127 43.14 -4.93 2.90
C PRO A 127 43.39 -3.53 3.49
N ASP A 128 44.63 -3.04 3.41
CA ASP A 128 45.04 -1.72 3.89
C ASP A 128 44.54 -0.56 3.02
N GLN A 129 44.06 -0.86 1.81
CA GLN A 129 43.42 0.11 0.91
C GLN A 129 41.90 0.21 1.14
N MET A 130 41.31 -0.70 1.92
CA MET A 130 39.89 -0.65 2.24
C MET A 130 39.62 0.34 3.37
N GLN A 131 38.53 1.08 3.24
CA GLN A 131 38.05 1.98 4.28
C GLN A 131 37.30 1.18 5.35
N GLU A 132 37.51 1.55 6.60
CA GLU A 132 36.60 1.15 7.67
C GLU A 132 35.29 1.91 7.52
N SER A 133 34.16 1.25 7.81
CA SER A 133 32.84 1.88 7.72
C SER A 133 32.02 1.69 8.99
N VAL A 134 31.20 2.68 9.33
CA VAL A 134 30.18 2.56 10.37
C VAL A 134 28.83 2.50 9.68
N ARG A 135 28.22 1.32 9.67
CA ARG A 135 26.88 1.08 9.12
C ARG A 135 25.83 1.35 10.18
N VAL A 136 24.92 2.26 9.85
CA VAL A 136 23.88 2.75 10.75
C VAL A 136 22.53 2.38 10.17
N LYS A 137 21.77 1.57 10.90
CA LYS A 137 20.35 1.30 10.62
C LYS A 137 19.51 2.36 11.31
N LEU A 138 18.61 3.00 10.58
CA LEU A 138 17.73 4.03 11.11
C LEU A 138 16.37 3.44 11.43
N LYS A 139 15.74 3.91 12.51
CA LYS A 139 14.34 3.58 12.83
C LYS A 139 13.39 4.05 11.74
N ASP A 140 13.72 5.20 11.14
CA ASP A 140 13.00 5.77 10.00
C ASP A 140 14.02 6.02 8.86
N PRO A 141 14.05 5.16 7.84
CA PRO A 141 14.92 5.32 6.69
C PRO A 141 14.68 6.61 5.90
N GLU A 142 13.56 7.32 6.10
CA GLU A 142 13.31 8.61 5.46
C GLU A 142 14.13 9.75 6.10
N LYS A 143 14.61 9.58 7.33
CA LYS A 143 15.37 10.61 8.08
C LYS A 143 16.89 10.55 7.87
N TYR A 144 17.37 9.83 6.88
CA TYR A 144 18.80 9.65 6.63
C TYR A 144 19.57 10.97 6.44
N LYS A 145 18.94 11.99 5.83
CA LYS A 145 19.57 13.31 5.61
C LYS A 145 20.06 13.94 6.91
N VAL A 146 19.42 13.63 8.04
CA VAL A 146 19.83 14.11 9.36
C VAL A 146 21.19 13.53 9.75
N VAL A 147 21.38 12.22 9.60
CA VAL A 147 22.69 11.58 9.85
C VAL A 147 23.72 12.00 8.82
N ALA A 148 23.36 12.01 7.54
CA ALA A 148 24.25 12.42 6.47
C ALA A 148 24.80 13.84 6.70
N THR A 149 23.94 14.80 7.07
CA THR A 149 24.36 16.18 7.30
C THR A 149 25.12 16.35 8.62
N ALA A 150 24.73 15.63 9.68
CA ALA A 150 25.39 15.74 10.99
C ALA A 150 26.82 15.18 11.00
N PHE A 151 27.13 14.21 10.14
CA PHE A 151 28.44 13.57 10.06
C PHE A 151 29.23 13.95 8.80
N ALA A 152 28.60 14.61 7.82
CA ALA A 152 29.30 15.19 6.68
C ALA A 152 30.27 16.28 7.14
N GLY A 153 31.57 16.01 7.01
CA GLY A 153 32.63 16.97 7.35
C GLY A 153 33.13 16.88 8.80
N ARG A 154 32.73 15.86 9.57
CA ARG A 154 33.38 15.56 10.85
C ARG A 154 34.81 15.07 10.63
N ASP A 155 35.69 15.43 11.56
CA ASP A 155 37.06 14.93 11.58
C ASP A 155 37.08 13.39 11.65
N GLY A 156 37.81 12.76 10.72
CA GLY A 156 37.91 11.30 10.60
C GLY A 156 36.81 10.64 9.75
N VAL A 157 35.85 11.42 9.22
CA VAL A 157 34.81 10.95 8.28
C VAL A 157 35.16 11.43 6.88
N GLU A 158 35.29 10.50 5.94
CA GLU A 158 35.55 10.83 4.54
C GLU A 158 34.26 11.15 3.80
N SER A 159 33.34 10.19 3.80
CA SER A 159 32.08 10.26 3.08
C SER A 159 30.98 9.56 3.85
N VAL A 160 29.78 10.11 3.75
CA VAL A 160 28.57 9.45 4.22
C VAL A 160 27.81 9.04 2.97
N GLN A 161 27.81 7.75 2.67
CA GLN A 161 27.03 7.21 1.57
C GLN A 161 25.70 6.70 2.08
N ASP A 162 24.66 7.16 1.42
CA ASP A 162 23.31 6.71 1.65
C ASP A 162 22.90 5.71 0.56
N GLN A 163 22.72 4.45 0.94
CA GLN A 163 22.26 3.41 0.02
C GLN A 163 20.82 3.67 -0.45
N ARG A 164 20.03 4.45 0.30
CA ARG A 164 18.69 4.87 -0.12
C ARG A 164 18.75 5.81 -1.33
N SER A 165 19.74 6.69 -1.42
CA SER A 165 19.90 7.63 -2.56
C SER A 165 20.01 6.88 -3.89
N ILE A 166 20.64 5.71 -3.89
CA ILE A 166 20.74 4.81 -5.05
C ILE A 166 19.35 4.26 -5.42
N LEU A 167 18.53 3.98 -4.41
CA LEU A 167 17.16 3.47 -4.56
C LEU A 167 16.09 4.57 -4.58
N GLU A 168 16.48 5.86 -4.63
CA GLU A 168 15.53 6.98 -4.52
C GLU A 168 14.52 6.95 -5.67
N THR A 169 14.98 6.68 -6.90
CA THR A 169 14.13 6.52 -8.08
C THR A 169 13.11 5.39 -7.89
N LEU A 170 13.53 4.26 -7.30
CA LEU A 170 12.67 3.12 -7.01
C LEU A 170 11.60 3.50 -5.97
N PHE A 171 11.98 4.14 -4.87
CA PHE A 171 11.03 4.58 -3.84
C PHE A 171 10.07 5.66 -4.33
N ASN A 172 10.53 6.57 -5.20
CA ASN A 172 9.68 7.58 -5.83
C ASN A 172 8.67 6.95 -6.79
N MET A 173 9.10 5.95 -7.58
CA MET A 173 8.20 5.16 -8.42
C MET A 173 7.15 4.43 -7.58
N MET A 174 7.55 3.73 -6.51
CA MET A 174 6.63 3.06 -5.57
C MET A 174 5.62 4.05 -4.99
N ARG A 175 6.07 5.23 -4.57
CA ARG A 175 5.20 6.29 -4.04
C ARG A 175 4.18 6.77 -5.09
N SER A 176 4.61 6.96 -6.34
CA SER A 176 3.74 7.32 -7.45
C SER A 176 2.66 6.25 -7.69
N VAL A 177 3.05 4.97 -7.71
CA VAL A 177 2.12 3.85 -7.86
C VAL A 177 1.13 3.79 -6.68
N ASN A 178 1.59 4.04 -5.46
CA ASN A 178 0.72 4.12 -4.29
C ASN A 178 -0.33 5.23 -4.42
N TYR A 179 0.08 6.45 -4.83
CA TYR A 179 -0.85 7.55 -5.07
C TYR A 179 -1.83 7.25 -6.19
N ALA A 180 -1.37 6.62 -7.29
CA ALA A 180 -2.24 6.19 -8.38
C ALA A 180 -3.26 5.15 -7.90
N ALA A 181 -2.86 4.19 -7.08
CA ALA A 181 -3.75 3.19 -6.49
C ALA A 181 -4.81 3.84 -5.58
N VAL A 182 -4.42 4.79 -4.72
CA VAL A 182 -5.37 5.55 -3.88
C VAL A 182 -6.33 6.38 -4.74
N ALA A 183 -5.85 7.04 -5.79
CA ALA A 183 -6.69 7.81 -6.70
C ALA A 183 -7.71 6.90 -7.42
N LEU A 184 -7.28 5.74 -7.92
CA LEU A 184 -8.15 4.76 -8.58
C LEU A 184 -9.18 4.20 -7.59
N MET A 185 -8.77 3.88 -6.38
CA MET A 185 -9.64 3.42 -5.30
C MET A 185 -10.78 4.43 -5.03
N LEU A 186 -10.45 5.71 -4.84
CA LEU A 186 -11.45 6.77 -4.61
C LEU A 186 -12.36 6.97 -5.82
N LEU A 187 -11.78 6.95 -7.02
CA LEU A 187 -12.52 7.08 -8.28
C LEU A 187 -13.55 5.95 -8.43
N MET A 188 -13.18 4.70 -8.15
CA MET A 188 -14.09 3.56 -8.24
C MET A 188 -15.25 3.67 -7.25
N LEU A 189 -15.01 4.17 -6.03
CA LEU A 189 -16.08 4.44 -5.07
C LEU A 189 -17.05 5.51 -5.59
N VAL A 190 -16.54 6.60 -6.16
CA VAL A 190 -17.40 7.67 -6.73
C VAL A 190 -18.23 7.15 -7.90
N ILE A 191 -17.65 6.36 -8.79
CA ILE A 191 -18.35 5.74 -9.91
C ILE A 191 -19.45 4.81 -9.42
N ALA A 192 -19.15 3.92 -8.47
CA ALA A 192 -20.14 3.04 -7.88
C ALA A 192 -21.28 3.82 -7.21
N LEU A 193 -20.99 4.90 -6.47
CA LEU A 193 -22.00 5.78 -5.87
C LEU A 193 -22.92 6.36 -6.94
N MET A 194 -22.36 6.92 -8.02
CA MET A 194 -23.15 7.49 -9.11
C MET A 194 -24.06 6.46 -9.78
N LEU A 195 -23.55 5.25 -10.03
CA LEU A 195 -24.32 4.16 -10.64
C LEU A 195 -25.48 3.74 -9.75
N ILE A 196 -25.25 3.59 -8.44
CA ILE A 196 -26.29 3.22 -7.48
C ILE A 196 -27.35 4.32 -7.38
N ILE A 197 -26.93 5.58 -7.27
CA ILE A 197 -27.85 6.73 -7.22
C ILE A 197 -28.73 6.77 -8.47
N ASN A 198 -28.14 6.58 -9.66
CA ASN A 198 -28.90 6.58 -10.91
C ASN A 198 -29.90 5.43 -10.94
N THR A 199 -29.46 4.22 -10.61
CA THR A 199 -30.35 3.05 -10.66
C THR A 199 -31.48 3.14 -9.63
N VAL A 200 -31.20 3.63 -8.42
CA VAL A 200 -32.24 3.84 -7.41
C VAL A 200 -33.27 4.87 -7.88
N ARG A 201 -32.86 5.94 -8.57
CA ARG A 201 -33.81 6.91 -9.17
C ARG A 201 -34.68 6.27 -10.24
N VAL A 202 -34.09 5.48 -11.14
CA VAL A 202 -34.85 4.80 -12.20
C VAL A 202 -35.84 3.79 -11.61
N SER A 203 -35.41 3.03 -10.60
CA SER A 203 -36.26 2.09 -9.87
C SER A 203 -37.41 2.80 -9.16
N ALA A 204 -37.13 3.92 -8.46
CA ALA A 204 -38.15 4.74 -7.81
C ALA A 204 -39.15 5.33 -8.81
N PHE A 205 -38.68 5.78 -9.97
CA PHE A 205 -39.56 6.31 -11.03
C PHE A 205 -40.48 5.22 -11.61
N SER A 206 -39.97 4.00 -11.82
CA SER A 206 -40.78 2.86 -12.28
C SER A 206 -41.88 2.50 -11.27
N ARG A 207 -41.60 2.61 -9.97
CA ARG A 207 -42.55 2.35 -8.87
C ARG A 207 -43.27 3.61 -8.35
N ARG A 208 -43.32 4.69 -9.13
CA ARG A 208 -43.91 5.99 -8.71
C ARG A 208 -45.40 5.93 -8.34
N ARG A 209 -46.18 5.07 -9.00
CA ARG A 209 -47.62 4.91 -8.70
C ARG A 209 -47.83 4.25 -7.34
N GLU A 210 -47.05 3.22 -7.05
CA GLU A 210 -47.11 2.43 -5.81
C GLU A 210 -46.66 3.28 -4.61
N THR A 211 -45.53 3.99 -4.77
CA THR A 211 -45.04 4.95 -3.78
C THR A 211 -46.00 6.14 -3.59
N GLY A 212 -46.70 6.59 -4.64
CA GLY A 212 -47.75 7.59 -4.55
C GLY A 212 -48.95 7.15 -3.71
N ILE A 213 -49.44 5.92 -3.92
CA ILE A 213 -50.53 5.33 -3.11
C ILE A 213 -50.11 5.20 -1.65
N MET A 214 -48.90 4.68 -1.38
CA MET A 214 -48.36 4.57 -0.01
C MET A 214 -48.32 5.93 0.70
N ARG A 215 -48.01 7.01 -0.03
CA ARG A 215 -47.98 8.37 0.52
C ARG A 215 -49.38 8.90 0.83
N LEU A 216 -50.38 8.59 -0.01
CA LEU A 216 -51.79 8.99 0.20
C LEU A 216 -52.41 8.30 1.42
N VAL A 217 -51.98 7.08 1.76
CA VAL A 217 -52.42 6.37 2.97
C VAL A 217 -51.61 6.75 4.22
N GLY A 218 -50.75 7.77 4.15
CA GLY A 218 -50.01 8.30 5.30
C GLY A 218 -48.73 7.54 5.68
N ALA A 219 -48.15 6.74 4.78
CA ALA A 219 -46.88 6.07 5.06
C ALA A 219 -45.74 7.08 5.26
N SER A 220 -44.90 6.84 6.27
CA SER A 220 -43.73 7.68 6.52
C SER A 220 -42.72 7.60 5.36
N SER A 221 -41.96 8.68 5.12
CA SER A 221 -40.96 8.72 4.05
C SER A 221 -39.91 7.61 4.21
N PHE A 222 -39.54 7.24 5.44
CA PHE A 222 -38.62 6.13 5.69
C PHE A 222 -39.20 4.78 5.28
N TYR A 223 -40.49 4.55 5.55
CA TYR A 223 -41.18 3.32 5.14
C TYR A 223 -41.22 3.16 3.62
N ILE A 224 -41.43 4.26 2.88
CA ILE A 224 -41.41 4.28 1.41
C ILE A 224 -39.99 4.01 0.86
N GLN A 225 -38.95 4.44 1.58
CA GLN A 225 -37.54 4.31 1.16
C GLN A 225 -36.94 2.94 1.47
N MET A 226 -37.40 2.28 2.54
CA MET A 226 -36.80 1.06 3.05
C MET A 226 -36.65 -0.05 1.99
N PRO A 227 -37.65 -0.33 1.12
CA PRO A 227 -37.50 -1.39 0.11
C PRO A 227 -36.35 -1.13 -0.86
N PHE A 228 -36.15 0.12 -1.28
CA PHE A 228 -35.07 0.50 -2.20
C PHE A 228 -33.69 0.44 -1.53
N ILE A 229 -33.60 0.85 -0.26
CA ILE A 229 -32.35 0.77 0.51
C ILE A 229 -31.96 -0.70 0.71
N MET A 230 -32.93 -1.56 1.03
CA MET A 230 -32.70 -3.00 1.17
C MET A 230 -32.32 -3.67 -0.16
N GLU A 231 -32.93 -3.26 -1.27
CA GLU A 231 -32.58 -3.73 -2.61
C GLU A 231 -31.11 -3.36 -2.94
N ALA A 232 -30.71 -2.11 -2.69
CA ALA A 232 -29.34 -1.66 -2.88
C ALA A 232 -28.35 -2.36 -1.94
N ALA A 233 -28.71 -2.55 -0.67
CA ALA A 233 -27.90 -3.27 0.32
C ALA A 233 -27.67 -4.73 -0.09
N PHE A 234 -28.72 -5.41 -0.55
CA PHE A 234 -28.64 -6.80 -1.01
C PHE A 234 -27.80 -6.92 -2.28
N SER A 235 -28.03 -6.06 -3.28
CA SER A 235 -27.20 -6.02 -4.49
C SER A 235 -25.74 -5.72 -4.17
N GLY A 236 -25.50 -4.83 -3.19
CA GLY A 236 -24.17 -4.50 -2.68
C GLY A 236 -23.47 -5.65 -1.99
N LEU A 237 -24.19 -6.40 -1.15
CA LEU A 237 -23.68 -7.59 -0.48
C LEU A 237 -23.28 -8.68 -1.49
N VAL A 238 -24.18 -8.99 -2.43
CA VAL A 238 -23.93 -10.01 -3.47
C VAL A 238 -22.79 -9.55 -4.38
N GLY A 239 -22.79 -8.28 -4.80
CA GLY A 239 -21.71 -7.71 -5.59
C GLY A 239 -20.36 -7.73 -4.86
N GLY A 240 -20.35 -7.43 -3.56
CA GLY A 240 -19.16 -7.51 -2.71
C GLY A 240 -18.65 -8.94 -2.54
N ALA A 241 -19.53 -9.92 -2.43
CA ALA A 241 -19.14 -11.33 -2.41
C ALA A 241 -18.50 -11.75 -3.74
N PHE A 242 -19.09 -11.37 -4.88
CA PHE A 242 -18.48 -11.60 -6.20
C PHE A 242 -17.13 -10.89 -6.34
N ALA A 243 -17.01 -9.65 -5.85
CA ALA A 243 -15.75 -8.93 -5.83
C ALA A 243 -14.68 -9.69 -5.02
N CYS A 244 -15.03 -10.22 -3.85
CA CYS A 244 -14.10 -11.02 -3.04
C CYS A 244 -13.63 -12.27 -3.80
N VAL A 245 -14.53 -12.97 -4.49
CA VAL A 245 -14.17 -14.11 -5.35
C VAL A 245 -13.20 -13.67 -6.45
N LEU A 246 -13.46 -12.53 -7.11
CA LEU A 246 -12.57 -12.00 -8.13
C LEU A 246 -11.18 -11.62 -7.58
N LEU A 247 -11.10 -11.09 -6.36
CA LEU A 247 -9.82 -10.76 -5.71
C LEU A 247 -9.02 -12.01 -5.38
N VAL A 248 -9.66 -13.02 -4.80
CA VAL A 248 -9.04 -14.31 -4.48
C VAL A 248 -8.59 -15.03 -5.76
N ALA A 249 -9.45 -15.08 -6.78
CA ALA A 249 -9.12 -15.65 -8.07
C ALA A 249 -7.99 -14.88 -8.75
N GLY A 250 -8.02 -13.55 -8.70
CA GLY A 250 -6.95 -12.69 -9.22
C GLY A 250 -5.61 -12.98 -8.56
N ARG A 251 -5.58 -13.08 -7.23
CA ARG A 251 -4.37 -13.46 -6.47
C ARG A 251 -3.88 -14.87 -6.84
N TYR A 252 -4.78 -15.86 -6.92
CA TYR A 252 -4.43 -17.23 -7.25
C TYR A 252 -3.87 -17.37 -8.67
N PHE A 253 -4.55 -16.80 -9.67
CA PHE A 253 -4.14 -16.91 -11.07
C PHE A 253 -2.96 -16.00 -11.42
N LEU A 254 -2.88 -14.78 -10.90
CA LEU A 254 -1.78 -13.86 -11.26
C LEU A 254 -0.49 -14.18 -10.51
N VAL A 255 -0.56 -14.57 -9.23
CA VAL A 255 0.64 -14.73 -8.41
C VAL A 255 1.11 -16.18 -8.34
N ASP A 256 0.19 -17.13 -8.07
CA ASP A 256 0.59 -18.50 -7.70
C ASP A 256 0.62 -19.50 -8.86
N HIS A 257 -0.33 -19.47 -9.80
CA HIS A 257 -0.52 -20.59 -10.75
C HIS A 257 -0.61 -20.23 -12.24
N GLY A 258 -1.06 -19.02 -12.59
CA GLY A 258 -1.29 -18.65 -13.99
C GLY A 258 -0.08 -17.97 -14.63
N LEU A 259 0.34 -16.82 -14.09
CA LEU A 259 1.53 -16.10 -14.55
C LEU A 259 2.80 -16.46 -13.76
N ASN A 260 2.69 -17.22 -12.67
CA ASN A 260 3.77 -17.57 -11.74
C ASN A 260 4.72 -16.39 -11.45
N LEU A 261 4.16 -15.20 -11.24
CA LEU A 261 4.95 -14.00 -11.03
C LEU A 261 5.86 -14.14 -9.81
N ALA A 262 5.47 -14.94 -8.81
CA ALA A 262 6.29 -15.28 -7.66
C ALA A 262 7.59 -16.04 -8.03
N GLU A 263 7.53 -16.96 -9.00
CA GLU A 263 8.72 -17.71 -9.45
C GLU A 263 9.55 -16.90 -10.44
N GLN A 264 8.90 -16.12 -11.30
CA GLN A 264 9.58 -15.32 -12.34
C GLN A 264 10.24 -14.06 -11.78
N MET A 265 9.77 -13.54 -10.63
CA MET A 265 10.31 -12.36 -9.98
C MET A 265 10.71 -12.64 -8.53
N PRO A 266 11.80 -13.41 -8.29
CA PRO A 266 12.27 -13.70 -6.93
C PRO A 266 12.72 -12.46 -6.16
N LEU A 267 12.98 -11.35 -6.85
CA LEU A 267 13.28 -10.04 -6.25
C LEU A 267 12.03 -9.33 -5.71
N VAL A 268 10.82 -9.81 -6.02
CA VAL A 268 9.55 -9.19 -5.64
C VAL A 268 8.95 -9.98 -4.49
N ASN A 269 8.94 -9.42 -3.29
CA ASN A 269 8.24 -10.00 -2.15
C ASN A 269 6.73 -9.75 -2.28
N PHE A 270 5.99 -10.73 -2.83
CA PHE A 270 4.55 -10.64 -3.03
C PHE A 270 3.78 -10.71 -1.70
N ILE A 271 2.62 -10.05 -1.64
CA ILE A 271 1.74 -10.13 -0.47
C ILE A 271 1.26 -11.57 -0.22
N GLY A 272 1.26 -11.94 1.05
CA GLY A 272 0.76 -13.22 1.53
C GLY A 272 -0.77 -13.31 1.46
N TRP A 273 -1.26 -14.54 1.61
CA TRP A 273 -2.70 -14.83 1.66
C TRP A 273 -3.39 -14.21 2.89
N ASP A 274 -2.64 -13.99 3.97
CA ASP A 274 -3.06 -13.31 5.18
C ASP A 274 -3.53 -11.88 4.90
N VAL A 275 -2.75 -11.11 4.12
CA VAL A 275 -3.10 -9.73 3.75
C VAL A 275 -4.35 -9.72 2.88
N VAL A 276 -4.46 -10.63 1.91
CA VAL A 276 -5.63 -10.71 1.03
C VAL A 276 -6.89 -11.02 1.81
N LEU A 277 -6.84 -12.05 2.67
CA LEU A 277 -7.97 -12.46 3.50
C LEU A 277 -8.37 -11.39 4.53
N ALA A 278 -7.41 -10.64 5.07
CA ALA A 278 -7.69 -9.53 5.99
C ALA A 278 -8.48 -8.38 5.34
N GLN A 279 -8.35 -8.18 4.02
CA GLN A 279 -9.04 -7.11 3.30
C GLN A 279 -10.44 -7.50 2.79
N LEU A 280 -10.77 -8.79 2.68
CA LEU A 280 -12.09 -9.23 2.19
C LEU A 280 -13.26 -8.73 3.06
N PRO A 281 -13.21 -8.80 4.41
CA PRO A 281 -14.27 -8.26 5.25
C PRO A 281 -14.50 -6.77 5.02
N LEU A 282 -13.43 -5.99 4.79
CA LEU A 282 -13.53 -4.57 4.50
C LEU A 282 -14.32 -4.34 3.20
N VAL A 283 -14.01 -5.09 2.14
CA VAL A 283 -14.72 -5.00 0.84
C VAL A 283 -16.19 -5.35 0.98
N ILE A 284 -16.53 -6.37 1.78
CA ILE A 284 -17.94 -6.74 2.05
C ILE A 284 -18.66 -5.64 2.84
N VAL A 285 -18.04 -5.11 3.90
CA VAL A 285 -18.62 -4.05 4.71
C VAL A 285 -18.86 -2.79 3.88
N ILE A 286 -17.89 -2.39 3.06
CA ILE A 286 -18.05 -1.26 2.14
C ILE A 286 -19.12 -1.58 1.10
N GLY A 287 -19.13 -2.78 0.53
CA GLY A 287 -20.13 -3.24 -0.43
C GLY A 287 -21.55 -3.25 0.13
N LEU A 288 -21.75 -3.44 1.43
CA LEU A 288 -23.06 -3.34 2.08
C LEU A 288 -23.42 -1.89 2.42
N LEU A 289 -22.53 -1.18 3.10
CA LEU A 289 -22.82 0.14 3.67
C LEU A 289 -22.91 1.22 2.59
N MET A 290 -21.99 1.22 1.63
CA MET A 290 -21.88 2.28 0.64
C MET A 290 -23.13 2.36 -0.26
N PRO A 291 -23.67 1.26 -0.81
CA PRO A 291 -24.92 1.30 -1.57
C PRO A 291 -26.13 1.67 -0.73
N SER A 292 -26.19 1.22 0.53
CA SER A 292 -27.26 1.56 1.46
C SER A 292 -27.32 3.07 1.71
N VAL A 293 -26.17 3.67 1.98
CA VAL A 293 -26.04 5.13 2.19
C VAL A 293 -26.35 5.89 0.90
N ALA A 294 -25.85 5.43 -0.23
CA ALA A 294 -26.11 6.05 -1.54
C ALA A 294 -27.60 6.07 -1.88
N ALA A 295 -28.29 4.93 -1.69
CA ALA A 295 -29.73 4.80 -1.91
C ALA A 295 -30.53 5.73 -1.00
N PHE A 296 -30.17 5.78 0.29
CA PHE A 296 -30.81 6.68 1.26
C PHE A 296 -30.67 8.16 0.85
N ILE A 297 -29.46 8.59 0.48
CA ILE A 297 -29.20 9.97 0.04
C ILE A 297 -29.99 10.28 -1.25
N ALA A 298 -30.00 9.37 -2.21
CA ALA A 298 -30.71 9.54 -3.47
C ALA A 298 -32.22 9.77 -3.26
N LEU A 299 -32.84 8.93 -2.42
CA LEU A 299 -34.28 8.97 -2.19
C LEU A 299 -34.70 10.15 -1.31
N ARG A 300 -33.90 10.52 -0.31
CA ARG A 300 -34.18 11.69 0.55
C ARG A 300 -34.30 12.98 -0.25
N LYS A 301 -33.50 13.12 -1.32
CA LYS A 301 -33.57 14.27 -2.23
C LYS A 301 -34.79 14.20 -3.16
N TYR A 302 -35.21 12.99 -3.56
CA TYR A 302 -36.28 12.79 -4.55
C TYR A 302 -37.69 12.83 -3.93
N LEU A 303 -37.85 12.37 -2.69
CA LEU A 303 -39.14 12.33 -1.98
C LEU A 303 -39.47 13.63 -1.23
N LYS A 304 -38.60 14.65 -1.31
CA LYS A 304 -38.82 15.96 -0.67
C LYS A 304 -39.74 16.90 -1.47
N VAL A 305 -40.27 16.45 -2.60
CA VAL A 305 -41.33 17.12 -3.37
C VAL A 305 -42.67 16.44 -3.08
#